data_AF-A0A524DAN6-F1
#
_entry.id   AF-A0A524DAN6-F1
#
_cell.length_a   1.000
_cell.length_b   1.000
_cell.length_c   1.000
_cell.angle_alpha   90.00
_cell.angle_beta   90.00
_cell.angle_gamma   90.00
#
_symmetry.space_group_name_H-M   'P 1'
#
loop_
_entity.id
_entity.type
_entity.pdbx_description
1 polymer ?
#
loop_
_entity_poly.entity_id
_entity_poly.type
_entity_poly.pdbx_seq_one_letter_code
_entity_poly.pdbx_strand_id
1 'polypeptide(L)' 'MIIDRNIILNRFKKIDELIEILEELKKKSKDDFLSNYLFYLSAQRALETYINICIDIGNHILSNNKNGKPET' A
#
# COMPACT_ATOMS: atom_id res chain seq x y z
N MET A 1 22.93 -2.00 -7.34
CA MET A 1 21.88 -1.01 -7.67
C MET A 1 21.71 -0.16 -6.42
N ILE A 2 22.20 1.08 -6.42
CA ILE A 2 22.17 1.91 -5.20
C ILE A 2 20.69 2.06 -4.78
N ILE A 3 20.37 1.76 -3.52
CA ILE A 3 19.02 1.94 -2.98
C ILE A 3 18.66 3.42 -3.15
N ASP A 4 17.74 3.72 -4.08
CA ASP A 4 17.23 5.07 -4.22
C ASP A 4 16.27 5.38 -3.06
N ARG A 5 16.80 6.10 -2.08
CA ARG A 5 16.07 6.50 -0.87
C ARG A 5 14.90 7.42 -1.19
N ASN A 6 14.99 8.23 -2.26
CA ASN A 6 13.92 9.14 -2.65
C ASN A 6 12.71 8.37 -3.17
N ILE A 7 12.93 7.29 -3.93
CA ILE A 7 11.87 6.39 -4.40
C ILE A 7 11.14 5.75 -3.21
N ILE A 8 11.88 5.23 -2.23
CA ILE A 8 11.29 4.64 -1.02
C ILE A 8 10.50 5.68 -0.23
N LEU A 9 11.05 6.87 -0.02
CA LEU A 9 10.37 7.95 0.71
C LEU A 9 9.07 8.39 0.00
N ASN A 10 9.06 8.45 -1.33
CA ASN A 10 7.85 8.79 -2.08
C ASN A 10 6.77 7.69 -1.96
N ARG A 11 7.20 6.42 -1.92
CA ARG A 11 6.30 5.29 -1.66
C ARG A 11 5.71 5.31 -0.25
N PHE A 12 6.50 5.71 0.76
CA PHE A 12 5.98 5.89 2.12
C PHE A 12 4.95 7.02 2.21
N LYS A 13 5.20 8.17 1.56
CA LYS A 13 4.18 9.23 1.48
C LYS A 13 2.86 8.72 0.90
N LYS A 14 2.95 7.88 -0.14
CA LYS A 14 1.76 7.30 -0.74
C LYS A 14 1.05 6.33 0.21
N ILE A 15 1.79 5.57 1.01
CA ILE A 15 1.23 4.73 2.07
C ILE A 15 0.48 5.58 3.10
N ASP A 16 1.04 6.71 3.53
CA ASP A 16 0.40 7.59 4.51
C ASP A 16 -0.96 8.10 3.98
N GLU A 17 -1.02 8.55 2.73
CA GLU A 17 -2.29 8.95 2.07
C GLU A 17 -3.33 7.82 2.05
N LEU A 18 -2.90 6.57 1.80
CA LEU A 18 -3.80 5.41 1.77
C LEU A 18 -4.31 5.06 3.18
N ILE A 19 -3.46 5.18 4.20
CA ILE A 19 -3.83 4.97 5.60
C ILE A 19 -4.87 6.01 6.03
N GLU A 20 -4.70 7.28 5.66
CA GLU A 20 -5.68 8.33 5.95
C GLU A 20 -7.05 7.99 5.37
N ILE A 21 -7.11 7.55 4.10
CA ILE A 21 -8.36 7.09 3.47
C ILE A 21 -9.00 5.95 4.26
N LEU A 22 -8.21 4.95 4.66
CA LEU A 22 -8.71 3.79 5.40
C LEU A 22 -9.21 4.16 6.80
N GLU A 23 -8.54 5.06 7.51
CA GLU A 23 -8.99 5.56 8.81
C GLU A 23 -10.28 6.38 8.70
N GLU A 24 -10.48 7.15 7.62
CA GLU A 24 -11.77 7.82 7.38
C GLU A 24 -12.90 6.83 7.09
N LEU A 25 -12.62 5.77 6.33
CA LEU A 25 -13.61 4.72 6.05
C LEU A 25 -13.95 3.89 7.29
N LYS A 26 -12.98 3.65 8.17
CA LYS A 26 -13.16 2.94 9.44
C LYS A 26 -14.08 3.67 10.42
N LYS A 27 -14.24 4.99 10.30
CA LYS A 27 -15.18 5.78 11.10
C LYS A 27 -16.65 5.58 10.67
N LYS A 28 -16.91 4.99 9.51
CA LYS A 28 -18.26 4.70 9.02
C LYS A 28 -18.87 3.54 9.79
N SER A 29 -20.20 3.55 9.95
CA SER A 29 -20.89 2.41 10.51
C SER A 29 -20.82 1.22 9.55
N LYS A 30 -20.98 0.00 10.08
CA LYS A 30 -21.00 -1.21 9.25
C LYS A 30 -22.07 -1.12 8.16
N ASP A 31 -23.27 -0.67 8.51
CA ASP A 31 -24.40 -0.59 7.56
C ASP A 31 -24.14 0.45 6.46
N ASP A 32 -23.57 1.61 6.81
CA ASP A 32 -23.20 2.65 5.85
C ASP A 32 -22.07 2.17 4.91
N PHE A 33 -21.07 1.48 5.46
CA PHE A 33 -19.99 0.89 4.67
C PHE A 33 -20.48 -0.19 3.70
N LEU A 34 -21.39 -1.06 4.12
CA LEU A 34 -21.91 -2.16 3.29
C LEU A 34 -22.94 -1.69 2.27
N SER A 35 -23.70 -0.64 2.56
CA SER A 35 -24.70 -0.08 1.65
C SER A 35 -24.11 0.90 0.63
N ASN A 36 -22.95 1.48 0.91
CA ASN A 36 -22.25 2.37 -0.01
C ASN A 36 -21.11 1.67 -0.75
N TYR A 37 -21.38 1.29 -2.01
CA TYR A 37 -20.42 0.61 -2.87
C TYR A 37 -19.11 1.39 -3.07
N LEU A 38 -19.14 2.73 -3.04
CA LEU A 38 -17.93 3.54 -3.15
C LEU A 38 -17.02 3.35 -1.93
N PHE A 39 -17.56 3.25 -0.72
CA PHE A 39 -16.76 3.02 0.48
C PHE A 39 -16.07 1.66 0.44
N TYR A 40 -16.82 0.63 0.06
CA TYR A 40 -16.28 -0.71 -0.13
C TYR A 40 -15.15 -0.73 -1.17
N LEU A 41 -15.39 -0.19 -2.37
CA LEU A 41 -14.39 -0.16 -3.43
C LEU A 41 -13.17 0.68 -3.07
N SER A 42 -13.36 1.83 -2.43
CA SER A 42 -12.27 2.68 -1.98
C SER A 42 -11.39 1.96 -0.96
N ALA A 43 -11.99 1.27 0.01
CA ALA A 43 -11.22 0.47 0.98
C ALA A 43 -10.45 -0.66 0.30
N GLN A 44 -11.13 -1.43 -0.56
CA GLN A 44 -10.50 -2.53 -1.29
C GLN A 44 -9.30 -2.02 -2.09
N ARG A 45 -9.48 -0.93 -2.87
CA ARG A 45 -8.43 -0.41 -3.72
C ARG A 45 -7.27 0.19 -2.93
N ALA A 46 -7.56 0.85 -1.80
CA ALA A 46 -6.54 1.38 -0.93
C ALA A 46 -5.67 0.27 -0.32
N LEU A 47 -6.29 -0.82 0.16
CA LEU A 47 -5.58 -1.99 0.70
C LEU A 47 -4.74 -2.69 -0.37
N GLU A 48 -5.30 -2.97 -1.55
CA GLU A 48 -4.55 -3.56 -2.67
C GLU A 48 -3.33 -2.72 -3.04
N THR A 49 -3.50 -1.40 -3.11
CA THR A 49 -2.42 -0.47 -3.47
C THR A 49 -1.35 -0.44 -2.38
N TYR A 50 -1.75 -0.41 -1.10
CA TYR A 50 -0.83 -0.47 0.04
C TYR A 50 0.04 -1.74 -0.03
N ILE A 51 -0.57 -2.91 -0.22
CA ILE A 51 0.13 -4.20 -0.31
C ILE A 51 1.14 -4.20 -1.46
N ASN A 52 0.72 -3.72 -2.64
CA ASN A 52 1.61 -3.64 -3.80
C ASN A 52 2.81 -2.72 -3.54
N ILE A 53 2.60 -1.57 -2.88
CA ILE A 53 3.70 -0.68 -2.52
C ILE A 53 4.68 -1.37 -1.56
N CYS A 54 4.19 -2.12 -0.57
CA CYS A 54 5.05 -2.88 0.34
C CYS A 54 5.88 -3.94 -0.40
N ILE A 55 5.25 -4.68 -1.33
CA ILE A 55 5.94 -5.69 -2.17
C ILE A 55 7.01 -5.01 -3.02
N ASP A 56 6.70 -3.89 -3.66
CA ASP A 56 7.65 -3.14 -4.48
C ASP A 56 8.85 -2.61 -3.67
N ILE A 57 8.61 -2.10 -2.45
CA ILE A 57 9.70 -1.68 -1.56
C ILE A 57 10.57 -2.88 -1.19
N GLY A 58 9.94 -4.00 -0.83
CA GLY A 58 10.65 -5.25 -0.54
C GLY A 58 11.52 -5.70 -1.70
N ASN A 59 10.96 -5.73 -2.91
CA ASN A 59 11.68 -6.07 -4.14
C ASN A 59 12.84 -5.12 -4.41
N HIS A 60 12.65 -3.81 -4.24
CA HIS A 60 13.71 -2.81 -4.42
C HIS A 60 14.86 -3.01 -3.42
N ILE A 61 14.55 -3.25 -2.14
CA ILE A 61 15.56 -3.54 -1.11
C ILE A 61 16.29 -4.85 -1.41
N LEU A 62 15.54 -5.92 -1.71
CA LEU A 62 16.09 -7.24 -1.98
C LEU A 62 16.94 -7.26 -3.25
N SER A 63 16.56 -6.56 -4.32
CA SER A 63 17.35 -6.46 -5.55
C SER A 63 18.76 -5.88 -5.36
N ASN A 64 19.00 -5.15 -4.28
CA ASN A 64 20.33 -4.66 -3.95
C ASN A 64 21.16 -5.69 -3.14
N ASN A 65 20.49 -6.57 -2.40
CA ASN A 65 21.15 -7.74 -1.82
C ASN A 65 21.30 -8.77 -2.94
N LYS A 66 22.52 -9.16 -3.34
CA LYS A 66 22.78 -10.14 -4.42
C LYS A 66 22.26 -11.57 -4.13
N ASN A 67 21.30 -11.73 -3.25
CA ASN A 67 20.58 -12.96 -3.03
C ASN A 67 19.59 -13.06 -4.19
N GLY A 68 19.70 -14.11 -5.02
CA GLY A 68 18.91 -14.28 -6.24
C GLY A 68 17.40 -14.11 -6.02
N LYS A 69 16.67 -13.92 -7.13
CA LYS A 69 15.22 -13.65 -7.14
C LYS A 69 14.48 -14.53 -6.12
N PRO A 70 13.59 -13.94 -5.30
CA PRO A 70 12.72 -14.73 -4.43
C PRO A 70 11.87 -15.67 -5.28
N GLU A 71 11.80 -16.93 -4.86
CA GLU A 71 10.94 -17.94 -5.48
C GLU A 71 9.47 -17.65 -5.14
N THR A 72 8.60 -17.79 -6.15
CA THR A 72 7.13 -17.71 -6.05
C THR A 72 6.52 -19.04 -5.67
#